data_AF-A0A5B7I208-F1
#
_entry.id   AF-A0A5B7I208-F1
#
_cell.length_a   1.000
_cell.length_b   1.000
_cell.length_c   1.000
_cell.angle_alpha   90.00
_cell.angle_beta   90.00
_cell.angle_gamma   90.00
#
_symmetry.space_group_name_H-M   'P 1'
#
loop_
_entity.id
_entity.type
_entity.pdbx_description
1 polymer ?
#
loop_
_entity_poly.entity_id
_entity_poly.type
_entity_poly.pdbx_seq_one_letter_code
_entity_poly.pdbx_strand_id
1 'polypeptide(L)' 'MATSTKIPWNRTYEASLLELVRQKRFLWDHKDAMYSKTKVKQAAFDAIAKELWEEYTELSQLNGG' A
#
# COMPACT_ATOMS: atom_id res chain seq x y z
N MET A 1 -5.56 29.44 7.61
CA MET A 1 -4.26 28.77 7.76
C MET A 1 -4.54 27.29 7.89
N ALA A 2 -4.40 26.52 6.80
CA ALA A 2 -4.66 25.08 6.83
C ALA A 2 -3.43 24.37 7.42
N THR A 3 -3.57 23.81 8.62
CA THR A 3 -2.55 22.92 9.18
C THR A 3 -2.56 21.65 8.35
N SER A 4 -1.57 21.47 7.48
CA SER A 4 -1.30 20.20 6.82
C SER A 4 -1.06 19.15 7.91
N THR A 5 -2.11 18.42 8.27
CA THR A 5 -2.06 17.28 9.15
C THR A 5 -1.30 16.18 8.41
N LYS A 6 0.04 16.28 8.38
CA LYS A 6 0.92 15.20 7.95
C LYS A 6 0.67 14.06 8.92
N ILE A 7 -0.21 13.14 8.54
CA ILE A 7 -0.37 11.89 9.26
C ILE A 7 1.00 11.23 9.22
N PRO A 8 1.71 11.09 10.35
CA PRO A 8 3.03 10.52 10.33
C PRO A 8 2.85 9.06 9.89
N TRP A 9 3.54 8.69 8.83
CA TRP A 9 3.67 7.28 8.46
C TRP A 9 4.28 6.55 9.65
N ASN A 10 3.43 5.85 10.41
CA ASN A 10 3.78 5.17 11.64
C ASN A 10 4.27 3.74 11.31
N ARG A 11 5.12 3.19 12.16
CA ARG A 11 5.65 1.82 12.03
C ARG A 11 4.55 0.77 11.91
N THR A 12 3.39 1.01 12.50
CA THR A 12 2.23 0.11 12.39
C THR A 12 1.70 0.05 10.95
N TYR A 13 1.55 1.20 10.28
CA TYR A 13 1.09 1.25 8.89
C TYR A 13 2.12 0.63 7.95
N GLU A 14 3.41 0.84 8.22
CA GLU A 14 4.50 0.19 7.49
C GLU A 14 4.45 -1.34 7.65
N ALA A 15 4.22 -1.83 8.88
CA ALA A 15 4.10 -3.26 9.15
C ALA A 15 2.91 -3.88 8.39
N SER A 16 1.71 -3.29 8.49
CA SER A 16 0.53 -3.77 7.75
C SER A 16 0.75 -3.76 6.23
N LEU A 17 1.35 -2.68 5.70
CA LEU A 17 1.69 -2.61 4.27
C LEU A 17 2.65 -3.74 3.87
N LEU A 18 3.72 -3.95 4.65
CA LEU A 18 4.69 -5.00 4.38
C LEU A 18 4.08 -6.40 4.47
N GLU A 19 3.16 -6.63 5.41
CA GLU A 19 2.42 -7.89 5.52
C GLU A 19 1.54 -8.14 4.29
N LEU A 20 0.79 -7.14 3.84
CA LEU A 20 -0.05 -7.22 2.64
C LEU A 20 0.78 -7.46 1.37
N VAL A 21 1.93 -6.78 1.23
CA VAL A 21 2.87 -7.03 0.12
C VAL A 21 3.46 -8.43 0.22
N ARG A 22 3.78 -8.91 1.42
CA ARG A 22 4.34 -10.25 1.64
C ARG A 22 3.38 -11.35 1.22
N GLN A 23 2.07 -11.19 1.47
CA GLN A 23 1.04 -12.13 1.03
C GLN A 23 0.97 -12.28 -0.49
N LYS A 24 1.23 -11.20 -1.23
CA LYS A 24 1.24 -11.21 -2.70
C LYS A 24 2.64 -11.52 -3.23
N ARG A 25 3.00 -12.82 -3.22
CA ARG A 25 4.34 -13.33 -3.61
C ARG A 25 4.88 -12.75 -4.93
N PHE A 26 4.04 -12.63 -5.96
CA PHE A 26 4.44 -12.10 -7.27
C PHE A 26 4.88 -10.62 -7.27
N LEU A 27 4.68 -9.88 -6.18
CA LEU A 27 5.17 -8.51 -6.04
C LEU A 27 6.68 -8.47 -5.79
N TRP A 28 7.22 -9.45 -5.07
CA TRP A 28 8.63 -9.49 -4.63
C TRP A 28 9.41 -10.70 -5.15
N ASP A 29 8.73 -11.78 -5.57
CA ASP A 29 9.34 -12.97 -6.14
C ASP A 29 9.55 -12.80 -7.64
N HIS A 30 10.79 -12.54 -8.04
CA HIS A 30 11.22 -12.42 -9.43
C HIS A 30 11.07 -13.67 -10.30
N LYS A 31 10.86 -14.86 -9.71
CA LYS A 31 10.64 -16.12 -10.45
C LYS A 31 9.16 -16.32 -10.76
N ASP A 32 8.28 -15.53 -10.16
CA ASP A 32 6.86 -15.57 -10.44
C ASP A 32 6.58 -15.02 -11.85
N ALA A 33 5.79 -15.76 -12.63
CA ALA A 33 5.46 -15.37 -14.01
C ALA A 33 4.67 -14.04 -14.08
N MET A 34 4.03 -13.63 -12.98
CA MET A 34 3.30 -12.36 -12.88
C MET A 34 4.19 -11.20 -12.44
N TYR A 35 5.42 -11.44 -11.95
CA TYR A 35 6.34 -10.38 -11.53
C TYR A 35 6.67 -9.41 -12.66
N SER A 36 6.82 -9.88 -13.89
CA SER A 36 7.11 -9.02 -15.04
C SER A 36 5.88 -8.26 -15.54
N LYS A 37 4.68 -8.53 -15.01
CA LYS A 37 3.44 -7.89 -15.45
C LYS A 37 3.15 -6.64 -14.64
N THR A 38 3.61 -5.50 -15.14
CA THR A 38 3.41 -4.18 -14.51
C THR A 38 1.95 -3.87 -14.18
N LYS A 39 1.00 -4.20 -15.08
CA LYS A 39 -0.44 -3.99 -14.82
C LYS A 39 -0.96 -4.83 -13.63
N VAL A 40 -0.45 -6.04 -13.47
CA VAL A 40 -0.83 -6.93 -12.36
C VAL A 40 -0.26 -6.39 -11.04
N LYS A 41 0.99 -5.93 -11.05
CA LYS A 41 1.60 -5.24 -9.90
C LYS A 41 0.83 -3.99 -9.51
N GLN A 42 0.48 -3.14 -10.49
CA GLN A 42 -0.27 -1.91 -10.24
C GLN A 42 -1.64 -2.21 -9.63
N ALA A 43 -2.40 -3.15 -10.18
CA ALA A 43 -3.68 -3.58 -9.63
C ALA A 43 -3.54 -4.17 -8.21
N ALA A 44 -2.45 -4.89 -7.96
CA ALA A 44 -2.18 -5.45 -6.64
C ALA A 44 -1.83 -4.38 -5.61
N PHE A 45 -1.04 -3.36 -5.97
CA PHE A 45 -0.76 -2.22 -5.10
C PHE A 45 -1.99 -1.33 -4.88
N ASP A 46 -2.85 -1.16 -5.89
CA ASP A 46 -4.12 -0.45 -5.75
C ASP A 46 -5.05 -1.17 -4.75
N ALA A 47 -5.14 -2.50 -4.85
CA ALA A 47 -5.86 -3.32 -3.88
C ALA A 47 -5.26 -3.20 -2.47
N ILE A 48 -3.94 -3.26 -2.33
CA ILE A 48 -3.25 -3.09 -1.03
C ILE A 48 -3.53 -1.71 -0.45
N ALA A 49 -3.47 -0.65 -1.26
CA ALA A 49 -3.76 0.71 -0.81
C ALA A 49 -5.20 0.83 -0.33
N LYS A 50 -6.15 0.22 -1.04
CA LYS A 50 -7.56 0.17 -0.63
C LYS A 50 -7.74 -0.59 0.68
N GLU A 51 -7.15 -1.77 0.82
CA GLU A 51 -7.19 -2.56 2.07
C GLU A 51 -6.59 -1.76 3.24
N LEU A 52 -5.48 -1.07 3.02
CA LEU A 52 -4.83 -0.23 4.03
C LEU A 52 -5.68 1.00 4.42
N TRP A 53 -6.43 1.59 3.48
CA TRP A 53 -7.38 2.68 3.76
C TRP A 53 -8.62 2.21 4.49
N GLU A 54 -9.11 1.00 4.20
CA GLU A 54 -10.23 0.39 4.93
C GLU A 54 -9.83 0.07 6.37
N GLU A 55 -8.61 -0.43 6.59
CA GLU A 55 -8.07 -0.73 7.93
C GLU A 55 -7.72 0.56 8.71
N TYR A 56 -7.20 1.58 8.02
CA TYR A 56 -6.81 2.85 8.61
C TYR A 56 -7.44 4.01 7.84
N THR A 57 -8.69 4.33 8.18
CA THR A 57 -9.44 5.44 7.56
C THR A 57 -8.71 6.78 7.68
N GLU A 58 -7.86 6.93 8.70
CA GLU A 58 -6.96 8.08 8.86
C GLU A 58 -6.01 8.23 7.65
N LEU A 59 -5.45 7.15 7.11
CA LEU A 59 -4.56 7.20 5.94
C LEU A 59 -5.26 7.68 4.66
N SER A 60 -6.59 7.58 4.58
CA SER A 60 -7.37 8.08 3.43
C SER A 60 -7.26 9.60 3.27
N GLN A 61 -6.85 10.33 4.31
CA GLN A 61 -6.56 11.77 4.25
C GLN A 61 -5.17 12.12 3.66
N LEU A 62 -4.27 11.15 3.46
CA LEU A 62 -2.95 11.39 2.85
C LEU A 62 -3.00 11.56 1.32
N ASN A 63 -4.15 11.31 0.68
CA ASN A 63 -4.32 11.41 -0.77
C ASN A 63 -4.56 12.86 -1.25
N GLY A 64 -3.79 13.81 -0.69
CA GLY A 64 -3.90 15.24 -0.96
C GLY A 64 -2.55 15.93 -0.89
N GLY A 65 -1.84 15.95 -2.02
CA GLY A 65 -0.58 16.67 -2.22
C GLY A 65 -0.03 16.45 -3.61
#